data_AF-A0A7J3WPP4-F1
#
_entry.id   AF-A0A7J3WPP4-F1
#
_cell.length_a   1.000
_cell.length_b   1.000
_cell.length_c   1.000
_cell.angle_alpha   90.00
_cell.angle_beta   90.00
_cell.angle_gamma   90.00
#
_symmetry.space_group_name_H-M   'P 1'
#
loop_
_entity.id
_entity.type
_entity.pdbx_description
1 polymer ?
#
loop_
_entity_poly.entity_id
_entity_poly.type
_entity_poly.pdbx_seq_one_letter_code
_entity_poly.pdbx_strand_id
1 'polypeptide(L)' 'MQSFIVEHFLEKEVDVYCGGPDTFDGKVEAVADDVLTLLKDDHYTHISIHKIIAIWLKK' A
#
# COMPACT_ATOMS: atom_id res chain seq x y z
N MET A 1 -9.95 -7.47 -5.50
CA MET A 1 -9.40 -6.64 -4.40
C MET A 1 -8.38 -5.64 -4.93
N GLN A 2 -7.45 -6.04 -5.80
CA GLN A 2 -6.51 -5.11 -6.48
C GLN A 2 -7.18 -3.89 -7.12
N SER A 3 -8.27 -4.08 -7.87
CA SER A 3 -8.95 -2.98 -8.58
C SER A 3 -9.43 -1.86 -7.65
N PHE A 4 -9.92 -2.22 -6.45
CA PHE A 4 -10.37 -1.24 -5.47
C PHE A 4 -9.22 -0.38 -4.91
N ILE A 5 -8.06 -0.99 -4.68
CA ILE A 5 -6.89 -0.27 -4.17
C ILE A 5 -6.38 0.71 -5.24
N VAL A 6 -6.31 0.26 -6.50
CA VAL A 6 -5.94 1.11 -7.63
C VAL A 6 -6.93 2.26 -7.79
N GLU A 7 -8.23 1.98 -7.85
CA GLU A 7 -9.22 3.03 -8.12
C GLU A 7 -9.32 4.08 -7.00
N HIS A 8 -9.13 3.69 -5.74
CA HIS A 8 -9.34 4.60 -4.61
C HIS A 8 -8.06 5.20 -4.01
N PHE A 9 -6.92 4.51 -4.14
CA PHE A 9 -5.68 4.86 -3.45
C PHE A 9 -4.48 5.11 -4.36
N LEU A 10 -4.55 4.83 -5.67
CA LEU A 10 -3.46 5.15 -6.59
C LEU A 10 -3.08 6.63 -6.51
N GLU A 11 -1.77 6.89 -6.49
CA GLU A 11 -1.16 8.21 -6.33
C GLU A 11 -1.44 8.93 -5.00
N LYS A 12 -2.04 8.25 -4.01
CA LYS A 12 -2.31 8.82 -2.68
C LYS A 12 -1.36 8.26 -1.65
N GLU A 13 -1.08 9.05 -0.62
CA GLU A 13 -0.38 8.58 0.57
C GLU A 13 -1.31 7.74 1.43
N VAL A 14 -0.83 6.57 1.81
CA VAL A 14 -1.55 5.59 2.61
C VAL A 14 -0.67 5.06 3.72
N ASP A 15 -1.29 4.62 4.80
CA ASP A 15 -0.65 3.67 5.70
C ASP A 15 -1.30 2.30 5.54
N VAL A 16 -0.46 1.28 5.61
CA VAL A 16 -0.75 -0.12 5.37
C VAL A 16 -0.35 -0.91 6.60
N TYR A 17 -1.30 -1.65 7.16
CA TYR A 17 -1.10 -2.51 8.30
C TYR A 17 -1.07 -3.98 7.86
N CYS A 18 0.07 -4.64 8.08
CA CYS A 18 0.27 -6.05 7.73
C CYS A 18 0.12 -7.01 8.91
N GLY A 19 -0.17 -6.48 10.11
CA GLY A 19 -0.36 -7.26 11.33
C GLY A 19 0.83 -7.21 12.28
N GLY A 20 0.54 -7.23 13.58
CA GLY A 20 1.57 -7.17 14.62
C GLY A 20 2.20 -5.76 14.69
N PRO A 21 3.53 -5.64 14.76
CA PRO A 21 4.22 -4.35 14.74
C PRO A 21 4.54 -3.83 13.32
N ASP A 22 4.20 -4.58 12.27
CA ASP A 22 4.53 -4.22 10.89
C ASP A 22 3.48 -3.30 10.27
N THR A 23 3.81 -2.01 10.28
CA THR A 23 3.11 -0.94 9.55
C THR A 23 4.04 -0.33 8.51
N PHE A 24 3.53 -0.14 7.30
CA PHE A 24 4.22 0.54 6.20
C PHE A 24 3.43 1.77 5.80
N ASP A 25 4.12 2.79 5.32
CA ASP A 25 3.49 3.99 4.82
C ASP A 25 4.20 4.48 3.55
N GLY A 26 3.46 5.19 2.71
CA GLY A 26 4.00 5.76 1.48
C GLY A 26 2.92 6.09 0.46
N LYS A 27 3.36 6.65 -0.67
CA LYS A 27 2.50 6.91 -1.82
C LYS A 27 2.28 5.64 -2.61
N VAL A 28 1.04 5.30 -2.94
CA VAL A 28 0.76 4.17 -3.85
C VAL A 28 1.23 4.53 -5.25
N GLU A 29 2.31 3.93 -5.69
CA GLU A 29 2.86 4.13 -7.03
C GLU A 29 2.21 3.16 -8.02
N ALA A 30 2.08 1.88 -7.62
CA ALA A 30 1.54 0.85 -8.48
C ALA A 30 0.93 -0.31 -7.67
N VAL A 31 0.00 -1.02 -8.30
CA VAL A 31 -0.53 -2.29 -7.80
C VAL A 31 -0.56 -3.27 -8.97
N ALA A 32 0.20 -4.36 -8.88
CA ALA A 32 0.31 -5.39 -9.94
C ALA A 32 0.53 -6.77 -9.29
N ASP A 33 0.03 -7.83 -9.92
CA ASP A 33 0.22 -9.23 -9.47
C ASP A 33 0.07 -9.46 -7.96
N ASP A 34 -1.02 -8.99 -7.35
CA ASP A 34 -1.29 -9.07 -5.92
C ASP A 34 -0.20 -8.46 -5.00
N VAL A 35 0.58 -7.50 -5.53
CA VAL A 35 1.59 -6.70 -4.82
C VAL A 35 1.24 -5.21 -4.88
N LEU A 36 1.25 -4.57 -3.72
CA LEU A 36 1.16 -3.12 -3.54
C LEU A 36 2.57 -2.53 -3.51
N THR A 37 2.84 -1.57 -4.38
CA THR A 37 4.11 -0.83 -4.39
C THR A 37 3.89 0.55 -3.79
N LEU A 38 4.56 0.80 -2.67
CA LEU A 38 4.60 2.10 -2.01
C LEU A 38 5.93 2.78 -2.30
N LEU A 39 5.89 4.08 -2.58
CA LEU A 39 7.06 4.94 -2.65
C LEU A 39 7.12 5.79 -1.38
N LYS A 40 8.24 5.75 -0.68
CA LYS A 40 8.54 6.60 0.48
C LYS A 40 10.01 6.98 0.49
N ASP A 41 10.32 8.27 0.58
CA ASP A 41 11.71 8.77 0.67
C ASP A 41 12.66 8.14 -0.38
N ASP A 42 12.22 8.10 -1.65
CA ASP A 42 12.95 7.49 -2.80
C ASP A 42 13.13 5.95 -2.72
N HIS A 43 12.53 5.30 -1.72
CA HIS A 43 12.55 3.86 -1.57
C HIS A 43 11.22 3.22 -2.00
N TYR A 44 11.32 2.21 -2.84
CA TYR A 44 10.21 1.37 -3.25
C TYR A 44 10.02 0.20 -2.27
N THR A 45 8.82 0.10 -1.70
CA THR A 45 8.43 -0.99 -0.81
C THR A 45 7.36 -1.82 -1.48
N HIS A 46 7.62 -3.12 -1.66
CA HIS A 46 6.70 -4.07 -2.27
C HIS A 46 6.05 -4.94 -1.20
N ILE A 47 4.72 -4.86 -1.08
CA ILE A 47 3.94 -5.51 -0.04
C ILE A 47 2.93 -6.44 -0.69
N SER A 48 2.92 -7.72 -0.31
CA SER A 48 1.89 -8.64 -0.76
C SER A 48 0.52 -8.24 -0.20
N ILE A 49 -0.47 -8.05 -1.06
CA ILE A 49 -1.82 -7.60 -0.67
C ILE A 49 -2.50 -8.63 0.22
N HIS A 50 -2.18 -9.92 0.06
CA HIS A 50 -2.65 -11.00 0.93
C HIS A 50 -2.23 -10.87 2.39
N LYS A 51 -1.18 -10.10 2.69
CA LYS A 51 -0.71 -9.83 4.05
C LYS A 51 -1.28 -8.53 4.62
N ILE A 52 -1.94 -7.72 3.80
CA ILE A 52 -2.52 -6.45 4.23
C ILE A 52 -3.81 -6.75 4.98
N ILE A 53 -3.85 -6.35 6.24
CA ILE A 53 -5.03 -6.45 7.10
C ILE A 53 -5.89 -5.20 6.94
N ALA A 54 -5.27 -4.02 6.87
CA ALA A 54 -5.97 -2.76 6.71
C ALA A 54 -5.11 -1.75 5.93
N ILE A 55 -5.78 -0.85 5.21
CA ILE A 55 -5.18 0.28 4.49
C ILE A 55 -6.07 1.51 4.70
N TRP A 56 -5.47 2.66 4.93
CA TRP A 56 -6.20 3.93 5.03
C TRP A 56 -5.43 5.07 4.39
N LEU A 57 -6.16 6.11 4.00
CA LEU A 57 -5.56 7.34 3.49
C LEU A 57 -4.89 8.10 4.62
N LYS A 58 -3.64 8.49 4.38
CA LYS A 58 -2.92 9.40 5.26
C LYS A 58 -3.47 10.81 5.02
N LYS A 59 -3.86 11.48 6.09
CA LYS A 59 -4.61 12.74 6.05
C LYS A 59 -3.70 13.95 6.10
#